data_AF-A0A382GG49-F1
#
_entry.id   AF-A0A382GG49-F1
#
_cell.length_a   1.000
_cell.length_b   1.000
_cell.length_c   1.000
_cell.angle_alpha   90.00
_cell.angle_beta   90.00
_cell.angle_gamma   90.00
#
_symmetry.space_group_name_H-M   'P 1'
#
loop_
_entity.id
_entity.type
_entity.pdbx_description
1 polymer ?
#
loop_
_entity_poly.entity_id
_entity_poly.type
_entity_poly.pdbx_seq_one_letter_code
_entity_poly.pdbx_strand_id
1 'polypeptide(L)' 'MSLTKEKPNDAETLFYNRQAFKRFNQFKIDRTLSTLSEIDRLIFTTVPRLLHVNQEGLPGYVDEKNVPCGIMNF' A
#
# COMPACT_ATOMS: atom_id res chain seq x y z
N MET A 1 -15.63 18.44 38.71
CA MET A 1 -16.20 18.34 37.35
C MET A 1 -15.46 17.25 36.61
N SER A 2 -16.09 16.09 36.46
CA SER A 2 -15.56 14.99 35.63
C SER A 2 -15.90 15.33 34.18
N LEU A 3 -14.87 15.63 33.37
CA LEU A 3 -15.02 15.74 31.91
C LEU A 3 -15.22 14.33 31.37
N THR A 4 -16.46 13.90 31.26
CA THR A 4 -16.83 12.73 30.44
C THR A 4 -16.38 13.01 29.02
N LYS A 5 -15.22 12.46 28.63
CA LYS A 5 -14.80 12.39 27.23
C LYS A 5 -15.89 11.62 26.48
N GLU A 6 -16.69 12.31 25.69
CA GLU A 6 -17.55 11.66 24.71
C GLU A 6 -16.72 10.70 23.88
N LYS A 7 -17.20 9.46 23.71
CA LYS A 7 -16.51 8.51 22.83
C LYS A 7 -16.49 9.11 21.42
N PRO A 8 -15.33 9.19 20.76
CA PRO A 8 -15.24 9.72 19.41
C PRO A 8 -16.16 8.92 18.50
N ASN A 9 -16.85 9.62 17.61
CA ASN A 9 -17.72 9.01 16.60
C ASN A 9 -16.92 7.99 15.77
N ASP A 10 -17.52 6.85 15.45
CA ASP A 10 -16.87 5.80 14.64
C ASP A 10 -16.32 6.34 13.31
N ALA A 11 -17.02 7.30 12.69
CA ALA A 11 -16.55 7.95 11.47
C ALA A 11 -15.24 8.74 11.66
N GLU A 12 -15.11 9.47 12.77
CA GLU A 12 -13.91 10.23 13.10
C GLU A 12 -12.75 9.29 13.44
N THR A 13 -13.04 8.23 14.18
CA THR A 13 -12.07 7.18 14.51
C THR A 13 -11.55 6.49 13.24
N LEU A 14 -12.44 6.13 12.31
CA LEU A 14 -12.07 5.56 11.02
C LEU A 14 -11.24 6.52 10.18
N PHE A 15 -11.60 7.80 10.13
CA PHE A 15 -10.84 8.81 9.40
C PHE A 15 -9.44 8.96 9.99
N TYR A 16 -9.32 9.09 11.30
CA TYR A 16 -8.03 9.18 11.99
C TYR A 16 -7.16 7.95 11.73
N ASN A 17 -7.72 6.74 11.88
CA ASN A 17 -6.99 5.49 11.66
C ASN A 17 -6.46 5.39 10.23
N ARG A 18 -7.25 5.79 9.23
CA ARG A 18 -6.80 5.82 7.83
C ARG A 18 -5.63 6.79 7.63
N GLN A 19 -5.67 7.97 8.25
CA GLN A 19 -4.58 8.94 8.16
C GLN A 19 -3.32 8.45 8.88
N ALA A 20 -3.46 7.91 10.08
CA ALA A 20 -2.35 7.34 10.85
C ALA A 20 -1.68 6.19 10.10
N PHE A 21 -2.47 5.28 9.53
CA PHE A 21 -1.97 4.18 8.72
C PHE A 21 -1.19 4.66 7.48
N LYS A 22 -1.72 5.65 6.75
CA LYS A 22 -1.01 6.25 5.61
C LYS A 22 0.34 6.85 6.01
N ARG A 23 0.39 7.62 7.11
CA ARG A 23 1.63 8.23 7.62
C ARG A 23 2.65 7.17 8.02
N PHE A 24 2.21 6.13 8.71
CA PHE A 24 3.09 5.03 9.12
C PHE A 24 3.66 4.27 7.91
N ASN A 25 2.83 3.99 6.90
CA ASN A 25 3.28 3.33 5.68
C ASN A 25 4.27 4.21 4.90
N GLN A 26 4.02 5.51 4.81
CA GLN A 26 4.95 6.44 4.17
C GLN A 26 6.30 6.44 4.89
N PHE A 27 6.31 6.52 6.23
CA PHE A 27 7.54 6.43 7.02
C PHE A 27 8.32 5.14 6.74
N LYS A 28 7.63 3.99 6.65
CA LYS A 28 8.28 2.72 6.31
C LYS A 28 8.91 2.77 4.92
N ILE A 29 8.19 3.29 3.92
CA ILE A 29 8.69 3.42 2.55
C ILE A 29 9.93 4.31 2.53
N ASP A 30 9.87 5.49 3.16
CA ASP A 30 10.97 6.46 3.18
C ASP A 30 12.22 5.86 3.85
N ARG A 31 12.03 5.17 4.98
CA ARG A 31 13.11 4.46 5.68
C ARG A 31 13.71 3.34 4.84
N THR A 32 12.88 2.57 4.13
CA THR A 32 13.39 1.53 3.23
C THR A 32 14.20 2.16 2.09
N LEU A 33 13.65 3.14 1.38
CA LEU A 33 14.32 3.79 0.25
C LEU A 33 15.65 4.45 0.63
N SER A 34 15.77 5.01 1.85
CA SER A 34 17.02 5.61 2.31
C SER A 34 18.15 4.60 2.54
N THR A 35 17.80 3.34 2.80
CA THR A 35 18.77 2.25 3.05
C THR A 35 19.15 1.44 1.82
N LEU A 36 18.36 1.54 0.73
CA LEU A 36 18.56 0.74 -0.47
C LEU A 36 19.66 1.33 -1.37
N SER A 37 20.28 0.46 -2.18
CA SER A 37 21.14 0.89 -3.29
C SER A 37 20.29 1.53 -4.40
N GLU A 38 20.94 2.15 -5.39
CA GLU A 38 20.22 2.77 -6.51
C GLU A 38 19.43 1.75 -7.35
N ILE A 39 20.02 0.58 -7.63
CA ILE A 39 19.35 -0.50 -8.36
C ILE A 39 18.17 -1.05 -7.57
N ASP A 40 18.34 -1.27 -6.26
CA ASP A 40 17.25 -1.80 -5.43
C ASP A 40 16.11 -0.79 -5.27
N ARG A 41 16.41 0.51 -5.20
CA ARG A 41 15.39 1.58 -5.22
C ARG A 41 14.59 1.56 -6.53
N LEU A 42 15.27 1.37 -7.66
CA LEU A 42 14.61 1.26 -8.97
C LEU A 42 13.67 0.06 -9.00
N ILE A 43 14.13 -1.11 -8.55
CA ILE A 43 13.30 -2.31 -8.45
C ILE A 43 12.10 -2.04 -7.54
N PHE A 44 12.33 -1.57 -6.31
CA PHE A 44 11.28 -1.34 -5.32
C PHE A 44 10.18 -0.38 -5.81
N THR A 45 10.54 0.67 -6.55
CA THR A 45 9.59 1.65 -7.10
C THR A 45 8.88 1.16 -8.35
N THR A 46 9.48 0.24 -9.11
CA THR A 46 8.93 -0.29 -10.37
C THR A 46 8.06 -1.52 -10.14
N VAL A 47 8.35 -2.33 -9.12
CA VAL A 47 7.60 -3.55 -8.75
C VAL A 47 6.10 -3.30 -8.67
N PRO A 48 5.57 -2.26 -7.99
CA PRO A 48 4.15 -1.96 -8.02
C PRO A 48 3.65 -1.89 -9.46
N ARG A 49 4.24 -1.08 -10.34
CA ARG A 49 3.80 -0.97 -11.75
C ARG A 49 3.80 -2.30 -12.49
N LEU A 50 4.82 -3.14 -12.28
CA LEU A 50 4.91 -4.46 -12.89
C LEU A 50 3.84 -5.42 -12.38
N LEU A 51 3.51 -5.32 -11.09
CA LEU A 51 2.44 -6.07 -10.46
C LEU A 51 1.03 -5.63 -10.95
N HIS A 52 0.89 -4.45 -11.56
CA HIS A 52 -0.36 -4.11 -12.25
C HIS A 52 -0.43 -4.73 -13.66
N VAL A 53 0.62 -5.39 -14.16
CA VAL A 53 0.62 -5.99 -15.51
C VAL A 53 0.28 -7.46 -15.41
N ASN A 54 -0.75 -7.90 -16.14
CA ASN A 54 -1.06 -9.32 -16.29
C ASN A 54 -0.13 -9.96 -17.34
N GLN A 55 1.13 -10.23 -16.96
CA GLN A 55 2.14 -10.78 -17.85
C GLN A 55 2.47 -12.23 -17.50
N GLU A 56 2.43 -13.10 -18.51
CA GLU A 56 2.80 -14.51 -18.38
C GLU A 56 4.24 -14.65 -17.83
N GLY A 57 4.42 -15.47 -16.79
CA GLY A 57 5.69 -15.67 -16.10
C GLY A 57 5.95 -14.78 -14.88
N LEU A 58 5.07 -13.81 -14.57
CA LEU A 58 5.15 -13.02 -13.34
C LEU A 58 4.20 -13.56 -12.23
N PRO A 59 4.55 -13.41 -10.94
CA PRO A 59 3.65 -13.75 -9.84
C PRO A 59 2.35 -12.93 -9.90
N GLY A 60 1.20 -13.60 -9.76
CA GLY A 60 -0.13 -12.95 -9.83
C GLY A 60 -0.78 -12.94 -11.21
N TYR A 61 -0.13 -13.54 -12.23
CA TYR A 61 -0.71 -13.75 -13.56
C TYR A 61 -2.03 -14.54 -13.51
N VAL A 62 -3.00 -14.10 -14.30
CA VAL A 62 -4.31 -14.73 -14.47
C VAL A 62 -4.51 -15.05 -15.95
N ASP A 63 -4.69 -16.34 -16.25
CA ASP A 63 -4.95 -16.85 -17.59
C ASP A 63 -6.43 -16.69 -17.97
N GLU A 64 -6.88 -15.43 -18.06
CA GLU A 64 -8.23 -15.07 -18.50
C GLU A 64 -8.18 -14.00 -19.59
N LYS A 65 -9.04 -14.19 -20.59
CA LYS A 65 -9.04 -13.43 -21.85
C LYS A 65 -9.28 -11.92 -21.70
N ASN A 66 -9.75 -11.46 -20.54
CA ASN A 66 -10.21 -10.08 -20.30
C ASN A 66 -9.64 -9.47 -19.01
N VAL A 67 -8.46 -9.89 -18.56
CA VAL A 67 -7.83 -9.31 -17.37
C VAL A 67 -6.95 -8.11 -17.77
N PRO A 68 -7.36 -6.87 -17.45
CA PRO A 68 -6.62 -5.68 -17.86
C PRO A 68 -5.32 -5.47 -17.07
N CYS A 69 -5.22 -6.06 -15.87
CA CYS A 69 -4.12 -5.90 -14.92
C CYS A 69 -4.05 -7.09 -13.95
N GLY A 70 -2.86 -7.48 -13.51
CA GLY A 70 -2.64 -8.80 -12.89
C GLY A 70 -1.94 -8.79 -11.52
N ILE A 71 -2.70 -8.44 -10.47
CA ILE A 71 -2.74 -9.25 -9.25
C ILE A 71 -4.20 -9.38 -8.81
N MET A 72 -4.75 -10.59 -8.87
CA MET A 72 -5.93 -10.93 -8.07
C MET A 72 -5.54 -10.96 -6.58
N ASN A 73 -6.15 -10.10 -5.77
CA ASN A 73 -5.99 -9.97 -4.31
C ASN A 73 -4.67 -9.34 -3.78
N PHE A 74 -4.24 -8.18 -4.28
CA PHE A 74 -3.27 -7.30 -3.58
C PHE A 74 -3.80 -5.87 -3.42
#